data_AF-A0A971X088-F1
#
_entry.id   AF-A0A971X088-F1
#
_cell.length_a   1.000
_cell.length_b   1.000
_cell.length_c   1.000
_cell.angle_alpha   90.00
_cell.angle_beta   90.00
_cell.angle_gamma   90.00
#
_symmetry.space_group_name_H-M   'P 1'
#
loop_
_entity.id
_entity.type
_entity.pdbx_description
1 polymer ?
#
loop_
_entity_poly.entity_id
_entity_poly.type
_entity_poly.pdbx_seq_one_letter_code
_entity_poly.pdbx_strand_id
1 'polypeptide(L)'
;LVDVDTGFGSSAFNVARTVKSMIKAGAAAIHIEDQVGAKRCGHRPNKEIVSQQEMVDRIKAAVDARTDDSFVIMARTDALAVEGLESALDRAAACIEAGADMVFPEAITELDMYKLFADRVKAPILANITEFGATPLFTVEELRTANVGLVLYPLSAFRAMNKAAENVYTAIRRDGTQKNVIDTMQTRMELYDRINYHAFEQSLDALFAQKKAN
;
A
#
# COMPACT_ATOMS: atom_id res chain seq x y z
N LEU A 1 -2.09 5.53 2.88
CA LEU A 1 -1.13 4.46 3.23
C LEU A 1 -0.05 4.43 2.17
N VAL A 2 1.22 4.37 2.57
CA VAL A 2 2.38 4.39 1.68
C VAL A 2 3.33 3.25 2.05
N ASP A 3 3.79 2.49 1.05
CA ASP A 3 4.90 1.54 1.20
C ASP A 3 6.21 2.32 1.29
N VAL A 4 6.95 2.17 2.39
CA VAL A 4 8.26 2.82 2.57
C VAL A 4 9.42 1.84 2.59
N ASP A 5 9.20 0.62 2.08
CA ASP A 5 10.18 -0.46 2.07
C ASP A 5 10.76 -0.67 3.49
N THR A 6 12.07 -0.57 3.64
CA THR A 6 12.80 -0.68 4.91
C THR A 6 13.08 0.68 5.57
N GLY A 7 12.45 1.77 5.09
CA GLY A 7 12.62 3.13 5.61
C GLY A 7 13.64 4.00 4.86
N PHE A 8 14.03 3.61 3.64
CA PHE A 8 14.93 4.33 2.73
C PHE A 8 16.32 4.67 3.31
N GLY A 9 16.90 3.76 4.08
CA GLY A 9 18.29 3.79 4.49
C GLY A 9 18.59 2.78 5.60
N SER A 10 19.86 2.63 5.96
CA SER A 10 20.31 1.59 6.90
C SER A 10 20.32 2.02 8.37
N SER A 11 20.05 3.29 8.68
CA SER A 11 20.12 3.81 10.04
C SER A 11 18.77 4.33 10.53
N ALA A 12 18.60 4.38 11.85
CA ALA A 12 17.44 5.00 12.50
C ALA A 12 17.21 6.46 12.05
N PHE A 13 18.27 7.20 11.70
CA PHE A 13 18.15 8.56 11.18
C PHE A 13 17.45 8.61 9.81
N ASN A 14 17.65 7.58 8.97
CA ASN A 14 16.97 7.48 7.68
C ASN A 14 15.48 7.20 7.90
N VAL A 15 15.15 6.23 8.76
CA VAL A 15 13.76 5.90 9.13
C VAL A 15 13.05 7.13 9.68
N ALA A 16 13.69 7.85 10.61
CA ALA A 16 13.11 9.05 11.20
C ALA A 16 12.85 10.17 10.17
N ARG A 17 13.78 10.37 9.23
CA ARG A 17 13.59 11.33 8.13
C ARG A 17 12.46 10.90 7.21
N THR A 18 12.34 9.61 6.90
CA THR A 18 11.27 9.05 6.08
C THR A 18 9.91 9.31 6.71
N VAL A 19 9.72 9.00 7.99
CA VAL A 19 8.47 9.26 8.72
C VAL A 19 8.07 10.73 8.65
N LYS A 20 8.98 11.63 9.06
CA LYS A 20 8.72 13.08 9.05
C LYS A 20 8.41 13.61 7.66
N SER A 21 9.07 13.08 6.62
CA SER A 21 8.85 13.48 5.24
C SER A 21 7.49 12.99 4.72
N MET A 22 7.08 11.77 5.05
CA MET A 22 5.78 11.22 4.66
C MET A 22 4.63 11.96 5.33
N ILE A 23 4.75 12.27 6.63
CA ILE A 23 3.78 13.11 7.35
C ILE A 23 3.69 14.48 6.67
N LYS A 24 4.83 15.14 6.43
CA LYS A 24 4.88 16.47 5.77
C LYS A 24 4.29 16.46 4.36
N ALA A 25 4.41 15.34 3.63
CA ALA A 25 3.84 15.17 2.31
C ALA A 25 2.32 14.92 2.32
N GLY A 26 1.70 14.74 3.49
CA GLY A 26 0.27 14.53 3.66
C GLY A 26 -0.16 13.05 3.64
N ALA A 27 0.78 12.11 3.83
CA ALA A 27 0.41 10.72 4.01
C ALA A 27 -0.28 10.51 5.38
N ALA A 28 -1.32 9.68 5.43
CA ALA A 28 -2.00 9.32 6.68
C ALA A 28 -1.37 8.11 7.41
N ALA A 29 -0.64 7.27 6.68
CA ALA A 29 -0.08 6.03 7.20
C ALA A 29 1.09 5.56 6.34
N ILE A 30 2.03 4.83 6.94
CA ILE A 30 3.09 4.08 6.26
C ILE A 30 3.09 2.62 6.71
N HIS A 31 3.68 1.74 5.90
CA HIS A 31 4.18 0.46 6.39
C HIS A 31 5.67 0.29 6.11
N ILE A 32 6.41 -0.25 7.09
CA ILE A 32 7.84 -0.55 7.02
C ILE A 32 8.06 -2.05 7.21
N GLU A 33 9.01 -2.65 6.48
CA GLU A 33 9.19 -4.11 6.42
C GLU A 33 10.52 -4.61 7.02
N ASP A 34 10.52 -5.91 7.38
CA ASP A 34 11.64 -6.62 8.01
C ASP A 34 12.63 -7.24 7.02
N GLN A 35 12.57 -6.89 5.73
CA GLN A 35 13.56 -7.36 4.76
C GLN A 35 14.94 -6.69 4.96
N VAL A 36 15.99 -7.37 4.47
CA VAL A 36 17.34 -6.78 4.33
C VAL A 36 17.35 -5.67 3.26
N GLY A 37 18.40 -4.84 3.24
CA GLY A 37 18.57 -3.81 2.19
C GLY A 37 18.67 -4.43 0.79
N ALA A 38 18.05 -3.79 -0.21
CA ALA A 38 17.74 -4.35 -1.55
C ALA A 38 16.66 -5.46 -1.54
N LYS A 39 15.52 -5.14 -0.94
CA LYS A 39 14.34 -5.99 -0.79
C LYS A 39 13.78 -6.56 -2.10
N ARG A 40 13.03 -7.65 -1.98
CA ARG A 40 12.30 -8.29 -3.08
C ARG A 40 10.79 -8.18 -2.85
N CYS A 41 10.02 -8.42 -3.90
CA CYS A 41 8.57 -8.54 -3.78
C CYS A 41 8.21 -9.71 -2.84
N GLY A 42 7.25 -9.51 -1.93
CA GLY A 42 6.84 -10.49 -0.92
C GLY A 42 6.34 -11.84 -1.47
N HIS A 43 5.93 -11.88 -2.74
CA HIS A 43 5.49 -13.11 -3.43
C HIS A 43 6.60 -13.78 -4.27
N ARG A 44 7.87 -13.36 -4.16
CA ARG A 44 9.02 -14.00 -4.83
C ARG A 44 9.82 -14.88 -3.83
N PRO A 45 10.47 -15.97 -4.29
CA PRO A 45 11.32 -16.80 -3.45
C PRO A 45 12.64 -16.11 -3.07
N ASN A 46 13.35 -16.70 -2.11
CA ASN A 46 14.68 -16.26 -1.64
C ASN A 46 14.67 -14.82 -1.12
N LYS A 47 13.74 -14.54 -0.20
CA LYS A 47 13.71 -13.30 0.59
C LYS A 47 14.63 -13.48 1.79
N GLU A 48 15.29 -12.40 2.18
CA GLU A 48 16.11 -12.34 3.37
C GLU A 48 15.51 -11.28 4.29
N ILE A 49 15.37 -11.64 5.56
CA ILE A 49 14.84 -10.76 6.59
C ILE A 49 15.88 -10.53 7.66
N VAL A 50 15.77 -9.38 8.32
CA VAL A 50 16.66 -9.01 9.42
C VAL A 50 16.25 -9.72 10.70
N SER A 51 17.11 -9.63 11.72
CA SER A 51 16.76 -10.12 13.05
C SER A 51 15.50 -9.43 13.58
N GLN A 52 14.75 -10.11 14.45
CA GLN A 52 13.59 -9.51 15.11
C GLN A 52 13.96 -8.20 15.83
N GLN A 53 15.12 -8.17 16.49
CA GLN A 53 15.59 -6.98 17.20
C GLN A 53 15.82 -5.80 16.26
N GLU A 54 16.42 -6.03 15.09
CA GLU A 54 16.63 -4.95 14.11
C GLU A 54 15.30 -4.38 13.60
N MET A 55 14.30 -5.23 13.35
CA MET A 55 12.97 -4.75 12.97
C MET A 55 12.30 -3.95 14.09
N VAL A 56 12.42 -4.41 15.34
CA VAL A 56 11.94 -3.69 16.53
C VAL A 56 12.61 -2.31 16.62
N ASP A 57 13.91 -2.21 16.36
CA ASP A 57 14.64 -0.94 16.38
C ASP A 57 14.17 0.01 15.28
N ARG A 58 13.84 -0.51 14.09
CA ARG A 58 13.21 0.28 13.01
C ARG A 58 11.84 0.82 13.42
N ILE A 59 11.00 -0.01 14.06
CA ILE A 59 9.68 0.42 14.53
C ILE A 59 9.80 1.50 15.60
N LYS A 60 10.68 1.32 16.60
CA LYS A 60 10.93 2.33 17.63
C LYS A 60 11.40 3.66 17.02
N ALA A 61 12.35 3.61 16.09
CA ALA A 61 12.81 4.81 15.38
C ALA A 61 11.71 5.50 14.58
N ALA A 62 10.78 4.73 13.99
CA ALA A 62 9.63 5.28 13.27
C ALA A 62 8.64 5.95 14.23
N VAL A 63 8.31 5.27 15.34
CA VAL A 63 7.39 5.75 16.38
C VAL A 63 7.92 7.02 17.05
N ASP A 64 9.20 7.05 17.43
CA ASP A 64 9.85 8.21 18.03
C ASP A 64 9.91 9.43 17.09
N ALA A 65 9.90 9.18 15.77
CA ALA A 65 9.96 10.22 14.76
C ALA A 65 8.60 10.80 14.38
N ARG A 66 7.50 10.20 14.85
CA ARG A 66 6.13 10.63 14.58
C ARG A 66 5.90 12.05 15.11
N THR A 67 5.43 12.94 14.24
CA THR A 67 5.13 14.34 14.58
C THR A 67 3.63 14.65 14.58
N ASP A 68 2.80 13.64 14.32
CA ASP A 68 1.35 13.70 14.31
C ASP A 68 0.84 12.41 14.96
N ASP A 69 0.15 12.51 16.09
CA ASP A 69 -0.34 11.35 16.86
C ASP A 69 -1.39 10.53 16.11
N SER A 70 -2.01 11.10 15.07
CA SER A 70 -2.97 10.38 14.21
C SER A 70 -2.29 9.60 13.08
N PHE A 71 -0.99 9.80 12.86
CA PHE A 71 -0.24 9.11 11.81
C PHE A 71 0.04 7.65 12.20
N VAL A 72 -0.36 6.74 11.31
CA VAL A 72 -0.29 5.29 11.54
C VAL A 72 1.04 4.71 11.04
N ILE A 73 1.70 3.94 11.89
CA ILE A 73 2.89 3.15 11.57
C ILE A 73 2.52 1.67 11.60
N MET A 74 2.52 1.05 10.43
CA MET A 74 2.23 -0.37 10.26
C MET A 74 3.52 -1.18 10.10
N ALA A 75 3.65 -2.28 10.84
CA ALA A 75 4.76 -3.20 10.69
C ALA A 75 4.39 -4.28 9.67
N ARG A 76 5.19 -4.41 8.61
CA ARG A 76 5.08 -5.51 7.64
C ARG A 76 6.11 -6.59 7.97
N THR A 77 5.70 -7.86 7.92
CA THR A 77 6.61 -8.99 8.06
C THR A 77 6.52 -9.94 6.88
N ASP A 78 7.68 -10.30 6.33
CA ASP A 78 7.85 -11.28 5.27
C ASP A 78 8.27 -12.67 5.80
N ALA A 79 8.33 -12.82 7.13
CA ALA A 79 8.88 -13.99 7.83
C ALA A 79 8.13 -15.30 7.59
N LEU A 80 6.84 -15.26 7.28
CA LEU A 80 6.05 -16.48 7.07
C LEU A 80 6.67 -17.40 6.01
N ALA A 81 7.13 -16.83 4.90
CA ALA A 81 7.72 -17.57 3.79
C ALA A 81 9.19 -17.95 4.00
N VAL A 82 9.84 -17.44 5.07
CA VAL A 82 11.28 -17.61 5.33
C VAL A 82 11.51 -18.48 6.56
N GLU A 83 10.83 -18.19 7.66
CA GLU A 83 11.03 -18.77 8.99
C GLU A 83 9.79 -19.53 9.51
N GLY A 84 8.65 -19.44 8.82
CA GLY A 84 7.40 -20.12 9.17
C GLY A 84 6.46 -19.29 10.05
N LEU A 85 5.30 -19.88 10.38
CA LEU A 85 4.17 -19.18 11.00
C LEU A 85 4.46 -18.66 12.41
N GLU A 86 5.00 -19.50 13.31
CA GLU A 86 5.27 -19.07 14.70
C GLU A 86 6.27 -17.91 14.77
N SER A 87 7.35 -17.96 13.97
CA SER A 87 8.30 -16.83 13.91
C SER A 87 7.62 -15.55 13.43
N ALA A 88 6.76 -15.64 12.42
CA ALA A 88 6.03 -14.49 11.91
C ALA A 88 5.04 -13.92 12.95
N LEU A 89 4.39 -14.78 13.75
CA LEU A 89 3.52 -14.37 14.86
C LEU A 89 4.31 -13.67 15.97
N ASP A 90 5.45 -14.21 16.37
CA ASP A 90 6.32 -13.62 17.41
C ASP A 90 6.89 -12.26 16.97
N ARG A 91 7.35 -12.16 15.70
CA ARG A 91 7.84 -10.91 15.12
C ARG A 91 6.75 -9.84 15.05
N ALA A 92 5.55 -10.21 14.63
CA ALA A 92 4.40 -9.33 14.58
C ALA A 92 4.05 -8.79 15.98
N ALA A 93 3.99 -9.66 16.98
CA ALA A 93 3.75 -9.28 18.38
C ALA A 93 4.81 -8.32 18.91
N ALA A 94 6.09 -8.62 18.68
CA ALA A 94 7.19 -7.75 19.09
C ALA A 94 7.15 -6.37 18.43
N CYS A 95 6.67 -6.27 17.18
CA CYS A 95 6.49 -4.98 16.51
C CYS A 95 5.35 -4.17 17.14
N ILE A 96 4.24 -4.80 17.54
CA ILE A 96 3.17 -4.12 18.27
C ILE A 96 3.67 -3.65 19.64
N GLU A 97 4.41 -4.49 20.38
CA GLU A 97 5.02 -4.10 21.65
C GLU A 97 6.03 -2.94 21.50
N ALA A 98 6.69 -2.85 20.34
CA ALA A 98 7.58 -1.75 19.98
C ALA A 98 6.85 -0.45 19.59
N GLY A 99 5.52 -0.48 19.44
CA GLY A 99 4.67 0.68 19.18
C GLY A 99 4.11 0.77 17.76
N ALA A 100 4.20 -0.28 16.93
CA ALA A 100 3.45 -0.33 15.69
C ALA A 100 1.94 -0.33 15.98
N ASP A 101 1.17 0.41 15.19
CA ASP A 101 -0.28 0.56 15.37
C ASP A 101 -1.07 -0.55 14.67
N MET A 102 -0.50 -1.15 13.62
CA MET A 102 -1.11 -2.17 12.77
C MET A 102 -0.06 -3.15 12.26
N VAL A 103 -0.51 -4.27 11.72
CA VAL A 103 0.37 -5.31 11.16
C VAL A 103 -0.04 -5.73 9.76
N PHE A 104 0.96 -6.01 8.94
CA PHE A 104 0.82 -6.53 7.59
C PHE A 104 1.64 -7.82 7.45
N PRO A 105 1.04 -8.98 7.78
CA PRO A 105 1.66 -10.28 7.53
C PRO A 105 1.55 -10.65 6.04
N GLU A 106 2.69 -10.78 5.38
CA GLU A 106 2.76 -11.03 3.95
C GLU A 106 2.67 -12.53 3.62
N ALA A 107 2.13 -12.84 2.43
CA ALA A 107 2.08 -14.19 1.85
C ALA A 107 1.26 -15.23 2.64
N ILE A 108 0.23 -14.81 3.38
CA ILE A 108 -0.74 -15.73 3.98
C ILE A 108 -1.53 -16.47 2.89
N THR A 109 -1.68 -17.79 3.05
CA THR A 109 -2.37 -18.66 2.08
C THR A 109 -3.69 -19.23 2.60
N GLU A 110 -3.95 -19.15 3.89
CA GLU A 110 -5.13 -19.72 4.54
C GLU A 110 -5.80 -18.71 5.49
N LEU A 111 -7.13 -18.68 5.52
CA LEU A 111 -7.89 -17.77 6.37
C LEU A 111 -7.61 -17.97 7.87
N ASP A 112 -7.38 -19.21 8.30
CA ASP A 112 -7.13 -19.50 9.71
C ASP A 112 -5.79 -18.91 10.19
N MET A 113 -4.83 -18.71 9.30
CA MET A 113 -3.58 -18.00 9.65
C MET A 113 -3.88 -16.54 10.01
N TYR A 114 -4.77 -15.86 9.29
CA TYR A 114 -5.19 -14.50 9.66
C TYR A 114 -5.82 -14.45 11.06
N LYS A 115 -6.62 -15.46 11.43
CA LYS A 115 -7.19 -15.56 12.79
C LYS A 115 -6.10 -15.68 13.85
N LEU A 116 -5.11 -16.54 13.62
CA LEU A 116 -3.97 -16.70 14.53
C LEU A 116 -3.18 -15.41 14.70
N PHE A 117 -2.95 -14.66 13.62
CA PHE A 117 -2.38 -13.32 13.73
C PHE A 117 -3.30 -12.42 14.57
N ALA A 118 -4.59 -12.32 14.25
CA ALA A 118 -5.52 -11.42 14.96
C ALA A 118 -5.55 -11.67 16.47
N ASP A 119 -5.58 -12.94 16.87
CA ASP A 119 -5.57 -13.36 18.27
C ASP A 119 -4.24 -13.03 18.97
N ARG A 120 -3.11 -13.16 18.26
CA ARG A 120 -1.77 -12.91 18.81
C ARG A 120 -1.48 -11.42 18.98
N VAL A 121 -1.66 -10.62 17.93
CA VAL A 121 -1.26 -9.20 17.93
C VAL A 121 -2.29 -8.26 18.51
N LYS A 122 -3.59 -8.63 18.51
CA LYS A 122 -4.68 -7.81 19.08
C LYS A 122 -4.71 -6.37 18.54
N ALA A 123 -4.30 -6.20 17.28
CA ALA A 123 -4.25 -4.94 16.55
C ALA A 123 -4.79 -5.17 15.12
N PRO A 124 -5.20 -4.11 14.39
CA PRO A 124 -5.69 -4.28 13.03
C PRO A 124 -4.66 -4.94 12.11
N ILE A 125 -5.13 -5.92 11.35
CA ILE A 125 -4.33 -6.64 10.36
C ILE A 125 -4.76 -6.25 8.95
N LEU A 126 -3.78 -6.04 8.09
CA LEU A 126 -3.98 -5.85 6.66
C LEU A 126 -3.78 -7.18 5.91
N ALA A 127 -4.76 -7.55 5.10
CA ALA A 127 -4.65 -8.63 4.12
C ALA A 127 -4.32 -8.05 2.74
N ASN A 128 -3.21 -8.51 2.15
CA ASN A 128 -2.79 -8.12 0.81
C ASN A 128 -3.34 -9.10 -0.24
N ILE A 129 -4.40 -8.67 -0.93
CA ILE A 129 -5.12 -9.47 -1.94
C ILE A 129 -4.65 -9.04 -3.33
N THR A 130 -3.37 -9.28 -3.61
CA THR A 130 -2.77 -9.02 -4.92
C THR A 130 -2.94 -10.20 -5.87
N GLU A 131 -3.10 -9.93 -7.16
CA GLU A 131 -3.24 -10.98 -8.16
C GLU A 131 -1.91 -11.62 -8.52
N PHE A 132 -1.99 -12.87 -9.00
CA PHE A 132 -0.83 -13.65 -9.49
C PHE A 132 0.24 -13.88 -8.43
N GLY A 133 -0.15 -13.91 -7.15
CA GLY A 133 0.67 -14.26 -6.00
C GLY A 133 0.34 -15.64 -5.44
N ALA A 134 0.84 -15.90 -4.23
CA ALA A 134 0.56 -17.14 -3.49
C ALA A 134 -0.76 -17.09 -2.71
N THR A 135 -1.21 -15.90 -2.31
CA THR A 135 -2.41 -15.69 -1.52
C THR A 135 -3.66 -15.87 -2.38
N PRO A 136 -4.65 -16.70 -1.96
CA PRO A 136 -5.95 -16.77 -2.63
C PRO A 136 -6.66 -15.41 -2.66
N LEU A 137 -7.51 -15.21 -3.66
CA LEU A 137 -8.29 -13.98 -3.80
C LEU A 137 -9.51 -13.99 -2.88
N PHE A 138 -9.25 -13.91 -1.56
CA PHE A 138 -10.30 -13.88 -0.55
C PHE A 138 -11.21 -12.66 -0.73
N THR A 139 -12.50 -12.90 -0.49
CA THR A 139 -13.52 -11.87 -0.45
C THR A 139 -13.45 -11.07 0.86
N VAL A 140 -14.05 -9.88 0.84
CA VAL A 140 -14.22 -9.07 2.06
C VAL A 140 -14.99 -9.85 3.15
N GLU A 141 -15.95 -10.69 2.77
CA GLU A 141 -16.72 -11.49 3.73
C GLU A 141 -15.85 -12.55 4.40
N GLU A 142 -15.09 -13.32 3.61
CA GLU A 142 -14.16 -14.32 4.12
C GLU A 142 -13.13 -13.70 5.08
N LEU A 143 -12.53 -12.58 4.69
CA LEU A 143 -11.56 -11.86 5.51
C LEU A 143 -12.17 -11.31 6.80
N ARG A 144 -13.45 -10.87 6.76
CA ARG A 144 -14.18 -10.46 7.97
C ARG A 144 -14.33 -11.60 8.97
N THR A 145 -14.61 -12.83 8.50
CA THR A 145 -14.68 -14.00 9.40
C THR A 145 -13.34 -14.35 10.04
N ALA A 146 -12.23 -13.85 9.48
CA ALA A 146 -10.88 -14.02 9.99
C ALA A 146 -10.37 -12.82 10.81
N ASN A 147 -11.25 -11.87 11.16
CA ASN A 147 -10.93 -10.67 11.94
C ASN A 147 -9.84 -9.77 11.31
N VAL A 148 -9.81 -9.73 9.98
CA VAL A 148 -8.94 -8.81 9.22
C VAL A 148 -9.54 -7.41 9.23
N GLY A 149 -8.72 -6.39 9.53
CA GLY A 149 -9.16 -5.01 9.65
C GLY A 149 -9.09 -4.21 8.34
N LEU A 150 -8.18 -4.57 7.43
CA LEU A 150 -7.98 -3.87 6.16
C LEU A 150 -7.76 -4.86 5.02
N VAL A 151 -8.30 -4.55 3.85
CA VAL A 151 -8.06 -5.30 2.60
C VAL A 151 -7.33 -4.39 1.62
N LEU A 152 -6.16 -4.81 1.15
CA LEU A 152 -5.36 -4.08 0.18
C LEU A 152 -5.43 -4.73 -1.19
N TYR A 153 -5.77 -3.92 -2.20
CA TYR A 153 -5.73 -4.26 -3.63
C TYR A 153 -4.62 -3.43 -4.29
N PRO A 154 -3.34 -3.81 -4.14
CA PRO A 154 -2.23 -2.87 -4.31
C PRO A 154 -2.01 -2.45 -5.77
N LEU A 155 -2.30 -3.31 -6.75
CA LEU A 155 -1.95 -3.10 -8.15
C LEU A 155 -3.09 -3.44 -9.12
N SER A 156 -4.28 -3.80 -8.67
CA SER A 156 -5.38 -4.29 -9.51
C SER A 156 -5.73 -3.32 -10.64
N ALA A 157 -5.94 -2.04 -10.31
CA ALA A 157 -6.21 -0.99 -11.28
C ALA A 157 -5.01 -0.74 -12.23
N PHE A 158 -3.79 -0.79 -11.69
CA PHE A 158 -2.55 -0.62 -12.47
C PHE A 158 -2.35 -1.75 -13.48
N ARG A 159 -2.70 -2.99 -13.14
CA ARG A 159 -2.66 -4.11 -14.08
C ARG A 159 -3.68 -3.96 -15.19
N ALA A 160 -4.91 -3.59 -14.84
CA ALA A 160 -5.98 -3.36 -15.82
C ALA A 160 -5.65 -2.22 -16.79
N MET A 161 -5.16 -1.09 -16.28
CA MET A 161 -4.81 0.06 -17.13
C MET A 161 -3.67 -0.28 -18.10
N ASN A 162 -2.66 -1.05 -17.67
CA ASN A 162 -1.56 -1.45 -18.54
C ASN A 162 -2.04 -2.35 -19.68
N LYS A 163 -2.98 -3.26 -19.40
CA LYS A 163 -3.56 -4.13 -20.42
C LYS A 163 -4.40 -3.35 -21.43
N ALA A 164 -5.17 -2.37 -20.97
CA ALA A 164 -5.94 -1.48 -21.85
C ALA A 164 -5.03 -0.60 -22.73
N ALA A 165 -3.97 -0.05 -22.15
CA ALA A 165 -2.98 0.74 -22.89
C ALA A 165 -2.28 -0.12 -23.97
N GLU A 166 -1.87 -1.35 -23.64
CA GLU A 166 -1.29 -2.30 -24.60
C GLU A 166 -2.22 -2.59 -25.78
N ASN A 167 -3.53 -2.75 -25.52
CA ASN A 167 -4.54 -2.94 -26.57
C ASN A 167 -4.56 -1.76 -27.54
N VAL A 168 -4.56 -0.52 -27.04
CA VAL A 168 -4.57 0.69 -27.87
C VAL A 168 -3.29 0.80 -28.70
N TYR A 169 -2.11 0.59 -28.10
CA TYR A 169 -0.84 0.62 -28.83
C TYR A 169 -0.79 -0.43 -29.94
N THR A 170 -1.27 -1.64 -29.66
CA THR A 170 -1.32 -2.73 -30.64
C THR A 170 -2.27 -2.42 -31.79
N ALA A 171 -3.46 -1.92 -31.48
CA ALA A 171 -4.47 -1.58 -32.49
C ALA A 171 -3.97 -0.46 -33.42
N ILE A 172 -3.42 0.62 -32.87
CA ILE A 172 -2.85 1.72 -33.67
C ILE A 172 -1.72 1.21 -34.57
N ARG A 173 -0.84 0.35 -34.06
CA ARG A 173 0.29 -0.18 -34.84
C ARG A 173 -0.17 -1.11 -35.97
N ARG A 174 -1.19 -1.94 -35.72
CA ARG A 174 -1.73 -2.91 -36.69
C ARG A 174 -2.58 -2.25 -37.76
N ASP A 175 -3.48 -1.34 -37.35
CA ASP A 175 -4.55 -0.83 -38.21
C ASP A 175 -4.23 0.57 -38.78
N GLY A 176 -3.18 1.23 -38.28
CA GLY A 176 -2.86 2.63 -38.61
C GLY A 176 -3.86 3.64 -38.03
N THR A 177 -4.78 3.22 -37.16
CA THR A 177 -5.81 4.06 -36.54
C THR A 177 -6.39 3.41 -35.28
N GLN A 178 -6.90 4.21 -34.34
CA GLN A 178 -7.56 3.75 -33.10
C GLN A 178 -9.07 3.51 -33.22
N LYS A 179 -9.67 3.65 -34.42
CA LYS A 179 -11.14 3.62 -34.62
C LYS A 179 -11.82 2.41 -33.95
N ASN A 180 -11.19 1.24 -34.01
CA ASN A 180 -11.76 -0.03 -33.54
C ASN A 180 -11.61 -0.25 -32.01
N VAL A 181 -11.08 0.71 -31.27
CA VAL A 181 -10.86 0.60 -29.81
C VAL A 181 -11.38 1.82 -29.03
N ILE A 182 -12.13 2.72 -29.68
CA ILE A 182 -12.68 3.93 -29.04
C ILE A 182 -13.65 3.58 -27.90
N ASP A 183 -14.41 2.50 -28.05
CA ASP A 183 -15.35 1.98 -27.06
C ASP A 183 -14.68 1.46 -25.77
N THR A 184 -13.35 1.26 -25.80
CA THR A 184 -12.56 0.85 -24.62
C THR A 184 -11.94 2.04 -23.86
N MET A 185 -12.13 3.27 -24.33
CA MET A 185 -11.52 4.46 -23.75
C MET A 185 -12.46 5.20 -22.80
N GLN A 186 -11.89 5.82 -21.78
CA GLN A 186 -12.58 6.88 -21.03
C GLN A 186 -12.90 8.03 -21.99
N THR A 187 -14.16 8.47 -21.99
CA THR A 187 -14.61 9.62 -22.78
C THR A 187 -14.07 10.93 -22.21
N ARG A 188 -14.12 11.98 -23.04
CA ARG A 188 -13.72 13.34 -22.60
C ARG A 188 -14.56 13.84 -21.42
N MET A 189 -15.87 13.61 -21.45
CA MET A 189 -16.77 14.08 -20.39
C MET A 189 -16.51 13.33 -19.09
N GLU A 190 -16.33 12.02 -19.15
CA GLU A 190 -15.93 11.24 -17.96
C GLU A 190 -14.61 11.76 -17.38
N LEU A 191 -13.61 12.08 -18.21
CA LEU A 191 -12.36 12.68 -17.73
C LEU A 191 -12.60 14.00 -17.00
N TYR A 192 -13.40 14.90 -17.57
CA TYR A 192 -13.71 16.20 -16.98
C TYR A 192 -14.40 16.08 -15.63
N ASP A 193 -15.35 15.16 -15.51
CA ASP A 193 -16.04 14.87 -14.25
C ASP A 193 -15.04 14.35 -13.19
N ARG A 194 -14.07 13.51 -13.56
CA ARG A 194 -13.08 12.97 -12.61
C ARG A 194 -12.08 13.99 -12.08
N ILE A 195 -11.73 15.00 -12.88
CA ILE A 195 -10.75 16.03 -12.48
C ILE A 195 -11.41 17.34 -12.01
N ASN A 196 -12.73 17.33 -11.84
CA ASN A 196 -13.52 18.50 -11.44
C ASN A 196 -13.30 19.72 -12.35
N TYR A 197 -13.20 19.48 -13.66
CA TYR A 197 -12.79 20.48 -14.65
C TYR A 197 -13.72 21.71 -14.66
N HIS A 198 -15.04 21.47 -14.68
CA HIS A 198 -16.04 22.54 -14.78
C HIS A 198 -16.09 23.44 -13.55
N ALA A 199 -15.75 22.95 -12.36
CA ALA A 199 -15.70 23.80 -11.17
C ALA A 199 -14.57 24.84 -11.25
N PHE A 200 -13.42 24.46 -11.82
CA PHE A 200 -12.32 25.39 -12.07
C PHE A 200 -12.68 26.44 -13.12
N GLU A 201 -13.33 26.01 -14.21
CA GLU A 201 -13.82 26.90 -15.27
C GLU A 201 -14.79 27.96 -14.72
N GLN A 202 -15.81 27.53 -13.95
CA GLN A 202 -16.76 28.43 -13.31
C GLN A 202 -16.11 29.40 -12.33
N SER A 203 -15.10 28.95 -11.59
CA SER A 203 -14.38 29.79 -10.63
C SER A 203 -13.61 30.91 -11.34
N LEU A 204 -13.00 30.62 -12.48
CA LEU A 204 -12.32 31.62 -13.31
C LEU A 204 -13.30 32.64 -13.88
N ASP A 205 -14.43 32.18 -14.42
CA ASP A 205 -15.46 33.06 -14.99
C ASP A 205 -16.02 34.02 -13.94
N ALA A 206 -16.30 33.55 -12.72
CA ALA A 206 -16.76 34.38 -11.62
C ALA A 206 -15.73 35.46 -11.23
N LEU A 207 -14.45 35.09 -11.15
CA LEU A 207 -13.34 35.99 -10.84
C LEU A 207 -13.16 37.09 -11.89
N PHE A 208 -13.28 36.76 -13.18
CA PHE A 208 -13.11 37.74 -14.26
C PHE A 208 -14.37 38.57 -14.53
N ALA A 209 -15.56 38.04 -14.26
CA ALA A 209 -16.79 38.82 -14.29
C ALA A 209 -16.77 39.94 -13.24
N GLN A 210 -16.29 39.66 -12.02
CA GLN A 210 -16.12 40.68 -10.97
C GLN A 210 -15.11 41.77 -11.35
N LYS A 211 -14.00 41.43 -12.03
CA LYS A 211 -13.01 42.42 -12.50
C LYS A 211 -13.52 43.35 -13.60
N LYS A 212 -14.56 42.96 -14.35
CA LYS A 212 -15.17 43.81 -15.37
C LYS A 212 -16.23 44.76 -14.81
N ALA A 213 -16.71 44.51 -13.59
CA ALA A 213 -17.76 45.30 -12.93
C ALA A 213 -17.23 46.41 -12.01
N ASN A 214 -15.91 46.45 -11.76
CA ASN A 214 -15.19 47.53 -11.06
C ASN A 214 -14.37 48.35 -12.05
#